data_AF-A0A914CH26-F1
#
_entry.id   AF-A0A914CH26-F1
#
_cell.length_a   1.000
_cell.length_b   1.000
_cell.length_c   1.000
_cell.angle_alpha   90.00
_cell.angle_beta   90.00
_cell.angle_gamma   90.00
#
_symmetry.space_group_name_H-M   'P 1'
#
loop_
_entity.id
_entity.type
_entity.pdbx_description
1 polymer ?
#
loop_
_entity_poly.entity_id
_entity_poly.type
_entity_poly.pdbx_seq_one_letter_code
_entity_poly.pdbx_strand_id
1 'polypeptide(L)'
;MWLLNRIQQDLSSWAHNFFQTPLWIKHTPEDLADVRNPRLEYSIYWIIKSAEVSSVISGLIVHPIYRYYMIQKLTPETTTNNSHKKIRNACRRMQGRCLIGAICIAPLLSVIYSEYIRKWTENELRNHCYYIRKDFKNLSVDRFSMAFGVVGWYWKRFQGAVDGINLGIAAGIFNVNIMSKFNPIPDLQGRLELTKEPLYENIEDAIAHKDRFTKAWVENHGELPTNRKISLKLDDMTSIEK
;
A
#
# COMPACT_ATOMS: atom_id res chain seq x y z
N MET A 1 19.26 21.96 0.08
CA MET A 1 19.91 20.61 0.02
C MET A 1 19.54 19.74 1.23
N TRP A 2 19.63 20.25 2.47
CA TRP A 2 19.26 19.51 3.70
C TRP A 2 17.78 19.09 3.79
N LEU A 3 16.84 19.97 3.40
CA LEU A 3 15.40 19.66 3.32
C LEU A 3 15.04 18.52 2.36
N LEU A 4 15.74 18.41 1.23
CA LEU A 4 15.52 17.33 0.26
C LEU A 4 16.04 15.99 0.80
N ASN A 5 17.20 15.99 1.45
CA ASN A 5 17.70 14.80 2.16
C ASN A 5 16.78 14.39 3.31
N ARG A 6 16.14 15.34 4.01
CA ARG A 6 15.18 15.10 5.09
C ARG A 6 13.89 14.44 4.58
N ILE A 7 13.29 15.00 3.52
CA ILE A 7 12.11 14.42 2.86
C ILE A 7 12.45 13.02 2.34
N GLN A 8 13.65 12.82 1.80
CA GLN A 8 14.08 11.53 1.27
C GLN A 8 14.29 10.48 2.37
N GLN A 9 14.89 10.85 3.52
CA GLN A 9 15.05 9.94 4.67
C GLN A 9 13.70 9.60 5.31
N ASP A 10 12.85 10.58 5.54
CA ASP A 10 11.53 10.39 6.15
C ASP A 10 10.58 9.58 5.25
N LEU A 11 10.62 9.81 3.94
CA LEU A 11 9.86 9.01 2.98
C LEU A 11 10.41 7.59 2.90
N SER A 12 11.72 7.39 3.04
CA SER A 12 12.35 6.07 2.98
C SER A 12 11.99 5.20 4.19
N SER A 13 11.98 5.75 5.41
CA SER A 13 11.60 5.01 6.62
C SER A 13 10.09 4.72 6.65
N TRP A 14 9.27 5.70 6.28
CA TRP A 14 7.83 5.52 6.13
C TRP A 14 7.49 4.45 5.07
N ALA A 15 8.06 4.55 3.86
CA ALA A 15 7.81 3.59 2.79
C ALA A 15 8.29 2.20 3.17
N HIS A 16 9.42 2.10 3.88
CA HIS A 16 9.92 0.84 4.38
C HIS A 16 8.96 0.20 5.39
N ASN A 17 8.41 0.96 6.32
CA ASN A 17 7.43 0.48 7.30
C ASN A 17 6.08 0.15 6.66
N PHE A 18 5.67 0.88 5.63
CA PHE A 18 4.44 0.62 4.89
C PHE A 18 4.55 -0.66 4.04
N PHE A 19 5.62 -0.81 3.26
CA PHE A 19 5.82 -1.97 2.37
C PHE A 19 6.47 -3.18 3.04
N GLN A 20 6.95 -3.05 4.28
CA GLN A 20 7.70 -4.03 5.09
C GLN A 20 8.51 -5.05 4.27
N THR A 21 9.39 -4.55 3.40
CA THR A 21 10.11 -5.38 2.44
C THR A 21 10.98 -6.41 3.17
N PRO A 22 10.88 -7.72 2.85
CA PRO A 22 11.41 -8.79 3.70
C PRO A 22 12.95 -8.88 3.72
N LEU A 23 13.65 -8.13 2.87
CA LEU A 23 14.97 -8.57 2.45
C LEU A 23 16.11 -8.26 3.45
N TRP A 24 16.07 -7.25 4.33
CA TRP A 24 17.30 -6.91 5.10
C TRP A 24 17.14 -6.26 6.48
N ILE A 25 15.93 -5.98 6.98
CA ILE A 25 15.75 -5.18 8.22
C ILE A 25 14.74 -5.86 9.16
N LYS A 26 15.05 -5.88 10.46
CA LYS A 26 14.11 -6.29 11.52
C LYS A 26 13.15 -5.13 11.75
N HIS A 27 11.85 -5.31 11.51
CA HIS A 27 10.87 -4.36 12.02
C HIS A 27 10.52 -4.75 13.45
N THR A 28 10.53 -3.78 14.35
CA THR A 28 10.03 -3.94 15.71
C THR A 28 8.52 -3.62 15.76
N PRO A 29 7.76 -4.15 16.74
CA PRO A 29 6.36 -3.77 16.94
C PRO A 29 6.15 -2.25 17.08
N GLU A 30 7.13 -1.56 17.67
CA GLU A 30 7.15 -0.09 17.79
C GLU A 30 7.23 0.59 16.42
N ASP A 31 8.03 0.06 15.50
CA ASP A 31 8.16 0.61 14.14
C ASP A 31 6.86 0.46 13.35
N LEU A 32 6.11 -0.64 13.56
CA LEU A 32 4.79 -0.84 12.95
C LEU A 32 3.78 0.18 13.49
N ALA A 33 3.82 0.48 14.78
CA ALA A 33 2.92 1.42 15.43
C ALA A 33 3.23 2.89 15.10
N ASP A 34 4.42 3.18 14.56
CA ASP A 34 4.82 4.54 14.19
C ASP A 34 4.18 4.99 12.86
N VAL A 35 2.98 5.57 12.98
CA VAL A 35 2.22 6.16 11.85
C VAL A 35 2.35 7.67 11.90
N ARG A 36 3.35 8.22 11.19
CA ARG A 36 3.66 9.66 11.22
C ARG A 36 2.67 10.54 10.45
N ASN A 37 2.20 10.08 9.28
CA ASN A 37 1.23 10.81 8.45
C ASN A 37 0.05 9.89 8.04
N PRO A 38 -0.97 9.76 8.90
CA PRO A 38 -2.06 8.80 8.70
C PRO A 38 -2.92 9.10 7.47
N ARG A 39 -3.12 10.38 7.13
CA ARG A 39 -3.91 10.80 5.96
C ARG A 39 -3.25 10.39 4.65
N LEU A 40 -1.95 10.65 4.53
CA LEU A 40 -1.17 10.31 3.35
C LEU A 40 -1.09 8.79 3.19
N GLU A 41 -0.81 8.08 4.28
CA GLU A 41 -0.74 6.62 4.29
C GLU A 41 -2.06 5.97 3.88
N TYR A 42 -3.17 6.43 4.46
CA TYR A 42 -4.50 5.95 4.12
C TYR A 42 -4.84 6.21 2.64
N SER A 43 -4.43 7.37 2.11
CA SER A 43 -4.63 7.70 0.69
C SER A 43 -3.81 6.79 -0.23
N ILE A 44 -2.57 6.46 0.14
CA ILE A 44 -1.72 5.55 -0.63
C ILE A 44 -2.28 4.11 -0.59
N TYR A 45 -2.74 3.66 0.57
CA TYR A 45 -3.46 2.41 0.70
C TYR A 45 -4.65 2.36 -0.26
N TRP A 46 -5.47 3.42 -0.31
CA TRP A 46 -6.60 3.51 -1.24
C TRP A 46 -6.17 3.56 -2.72
N ILE A 47 -5.03 4.17 -3.06
CA ILE A 47 -4.48 4.09 -4.43
C ILE A 47 -4.24 2.62 -4.80
N ILE A 48 -3.57 1.85 -3.93
CA ILE A 48 -3.25 0.45 -4.19
C ILE A 48 -4.54 -0.37 -4.31
N LYS A 49 -5.44 -0.26 -3.33
CA LYS A 49 -6.70 -1.01 -3.34
C LYS A 49 -7.61 -0.65 -4.51
N SER A 50 -7.69 0.63 -4.87
CA SER A 50 -8.45 1.05 -6.05
C SER A 50 -7.84 0.51 -7.35
N ALA A 51 -6.51 0.41 -7.43
CA ALA A 51 -5.82 -0.18 -8.57
C ALA A 51 -6.11 -1.68 -8.70
N GLU A 52 -6.12 -2.42 -7.58
CA GLU A 52 -6.52 -3.83 -7.53
C GLU A 52 -7.97 -4.00 -8.01
N VAL A 53 -8.92 -3.31 -7.37
CA VAL A 53 -10.34 -3.41 -7.68
C VAL A 53 -10.64 -2.99 -9.13
N SER A 54 -10.08 -1.86 -9.58
CA SER A 54 -10.26 -1.37 -10.95
C SER A 54 -9.66 -2.34 -11.97
N SER A 55 -8.53 -2.98 -11.68
CA SER A 55 -7.91 -3.97 -12.59
C SER A 55 -8.79 -5.21 -12.76
N VAL A 56 -9.41 -5.68 -11.67
CA VAL A 56 -10.35 -6.80 -11.69
C VAL A 56 -11.63 -6.42 -12.43
N ILE A 57 -12.27 -5.30 -12.08
CA ILE A 57 -13.52 -4.85 -12.72
C ILE A 57 -13.31 -4.57 -14.21
N SER A 58 -12.26 -3.83 -14.55
CA SER A 58 -11.97 -3.51 -15.96
C SER A 58 -11.58 -4.75 -16.76
N GLY A 59 -10.86 -5.68 -16.14
CA GLY A 59 -10.48 -6.99 -16.66
C GLY A 59 -11.66 -7.90 -16.97
N LEU A 60 -12.47 -8.17 -15.95
CA LEU A 60 -13.49 -9.22 -15.95
C LEU A 60 -14.86 -8.75 -16.40
N ILE A 61 -15.19 -7.47 -16.22
CA ILE A 61 -16.55 -6.96 -16.48
C ILE A 61 -16.53 -6.01 -17.67
N VAL A 62 -15.79 -4.91 -17.58
CA VAL A 62 -15.84 -3.84 -18.60
C VAL A 62 -15.33 -4.32 -19.95
N HIS A 63 -14.22 -5.08 -19.96
CA HIS A 63 -13.63 -5.59 -21.20
C HIS A 63 -14.55 -6.54 -22.00
N PRO A 64 -15.12 -7.62 -21.43
CA PRO A 64 -16.01 -8.49 -22.21
C PRO A 64 -17.29 -7.79 -22.66
N ILE A 65 -17.91 -6.94 -21.82
CA ILE A 65 -19.12 -6.19 -22.18
C ILE A 65 -18.83 -5.25 -23.35
N TYR A 66 -17.75 -4.47 -23.27
CA TYR A 66 -17.38 -3.54 -24.33
C TYR A 66 -16.95 -4.26 -25.62
N ARG A 67 -16.26 -5.40 -25.49
CA ARG A 67 -15.91 -6.24 -26.64
C ARG A 67 -17.16 -6.75 -27.34
N TYR A 68 -18.15 -7.25 -26.58
CA TYR A 68 -19.42 -7.71 -27.12
C TYR A 68 -20.14 -6.58 -27.86
N TYR A 69 -20.27 -5.41 -27.22
CA TYR A 69 -20.86 -4.22 -27.82
C TYR A 69 -20.19 -3.81 -29.15
N MET A 70 -18.86 -3.81 -29.20
CA MET A 70 -18.12 -3.44 -30.41
C MET A 70 -18.24 -4.48 -31.53
N ILE A 71 -18.36 -5.77 -31.19
CA ILE A 71 -18.59 -6.83 -32.18
C ILE A 71 -19.98 -6.69 -32.80
N GLN A 72 -21.01 -6.38 -32.00
CA GLN A 72 -22.38 -6.18 -32.48
C GLN A 72 -22.52 -5.01 -33.46
N LYS A 73 -21.58 -4.06 -33.44
CA LYS A 73 -21.54 -2.92 -34.36
C LYS A 73 -20.80 -3.19 -35.68
N LEU A 74 -20.20 -4.36 -35.86
CA LEU A 74 -19.51 -4.69 -37.10
C LEU A 74 -20.53 -4.97 -38.20
N THR A 75 -20.53 -4.14 -39.24
CA THR A 75 -21.22 -4.45 -40.50
C THR A 75 -20.28 -5.20 -41.43
N PRO A 76 -20.79 -6.06 -42.33
CA PRO A 76 -19.94 -6.76 -43.30
C PRO A 76 -19.12 -5.79 -44.17
N GLU A 77 -19.64 -4.60 -44.44
CA GLU A 77 -18.97 -3.53 -45.19
C GLU A 77 -17.78 -2.90 -44.46
N THR A 78 -17.80 -2.85 -43.12
CA THR A 78 -16.73 -2.27 -42.29
C THR A 78 -15.78 -3.33 -41.72
N THR A 79 -16.06 -4.61 -42.00
CA THR A 79 -15.29 -5.72 -41.48
C THR A 79 -14.04 -5.94 -42.32
N THR A 80 -12.89 -5.91 -41.66
CA THR A 80 -11.59 -6.23 -42.24
C THR A 80 -11.00 -7.44 -41.51
N ASN A 81 -10.05 -8.14 -42.11
CA ASN A 81 -9.34 -9.26 -41.47
C ASN A 81 -8.71 -8.88 -40.11
N ASN A 82 -8.47 -7.59 -39.86
CA ASN A 82 -7.89 -7.06 -38.63
C ASN A 82 -8.91 -6.44 -37.64
N SER A 83 -10.22 -6.46 -37.93
CA SER A 83 -11.23 -5.77 -37.10
C SER A 83 -11.26 -6.28 -35.66
N HIS A 84 -11.19 -7.60 -35.43
CA HIS A 84 -11.14 -8.16 -34.08
C HIS A 84 -9.88 -7.75 -33.30
N LYS A 85 -8.72 -7.64 -33.99
CA LYS A 85 -7.47 -7.16 -33.38
C LYS A 85 -7.59 -5.70 -32.96
N LYS A 86 -8.20 -4.86 -33.80
CA LYS A 86 -8.48 -3.44 -33.49
C LYS A 86 -9.42 -3.31 -32.29
N ILE A 87 -10.50 -4.10 -32.25
CA ILE A 87 -11.45 -4.13 -31.12
C ILE A 87 -10.75 -4.54 -29.82
N ARG A 88 -9.97 -5.63 -29.83
CA ARG A 88 -9.22 -6.07 -28.65
C ARG A 88 -8.28 -4.96 -28.13
N ASN A 89 -7.55 -4.30 -29.01
CA ASN A 89 -6.68 -3.18 -28.62
C ASN A 89 -7.44 -1.97 -28.08
N ALA A 90 -8.66 -1.71 -28.56
CA ALA A 90 -9.52 -0.65 -28.00
C ALA A 90 -9.99 -1.03 -26.59
N CYS A 91 -10.46 -2.26 -26.38
CA CYS A 91 -10.89 -2.75 -25.07
C CYS A 91 -9.75 -2.70 -24.05
N ARG A 92 -8.52 -3.11 -24.45
CA ARG A 92 -7.34 -3.03 -23.58
C ARG A 92 -6.94 -1.60 -23.22
N ARG A 93 -7.06 -0.65 -24.16
CA ARG A 93 -6.82 0.77 -23.88
C ARG A 93 -7.82 1.31 -22.86
N MET A 94 -9.08 0.88 -22.93
CA MET A 94 -10.10 1.25 -21.97
C MET A 94 -9.79 0.71 -20.56
N GLN A 95 -9.30 -0.53 -20.43
CA GLN A 95 -8.84 -1.06 -19.14
C GLN A 95 -7.76 -0.18 -18.49
N GLY A 96 -6.73 0.20 -19.26
CA GLY A 96 -5.69 1.10 -18.77
C GLY A 96 -6.23 2.47 -18.34
N ARG A 97 -7.26 2.99 -19.02
CA ARG A 97 -7.91 4.25 -18.64
C ARG A 97 -8.71 4.13 -17.35
N CYS A 98 -9.43 3.02 -17.14
CA CYS A 98 -10.12 2.74 -15.89
C CYS A 98 -9.13 2.67 -14.72
N LEU A 99 -7.96 2.07 -14.91
CA LEU A 99 -6.90 2.02 -13.91
C LEU A 99 -6.39 3.42 -13.55
N ILE A 100 -6.06 4.24 -14.55
CA ILE A 100 -5.61 5.63 -14.32
C ILE A 100 -6.68 6.43 -13.59
N GLY A 101 -7.94 6.33 -14.04
CA GLY A 101 -9.07 7.02 -13.40
C GLY A 101 -9.22 6.64 -11.93
N ALA A 102 -9.10 5.35 -11.60
CA ALA A 102 -9.15 4.87 -10.23
C ALA A 102 -8.00 5.44 -9.37
N ILE A 103 -6.76 5.39 -9.87
CA ILE A 103 -5.58 5.92 -9.16
C ILE A 103 -5.72 7.43 -8.89
N CYS A 104 -6.24 8.20 -9.85
CA CYS A 104 -6.42 9.65 -9.68
C CYS A 104 -7.56 10.00 -8.70
N ILE A 105 -8.65 9.22 -8.70
CA ILE A 105 -9.83 9.50 -7.88
C ILE A 105 -9.68 8.97 -6.44
N ALA A 106 -8.89 7.91 -6.24
CA ALA A 106 -8.78 7.23 -4.94
C ALA A 106 -8.32 8.13 -3.77
N PRO A 107 -7.29 8.99 -3.90
CA PRO A 107 -6.89 9.90 -2.82
C PRO A 107 -7.99 10.91 -2.45
N LEU A 108 -8.80 11.32 -3.43
CA LEU A 108 -9.91 12.22 -3.16
C LEU A 108 -11.01 11.49 -2.39
N LEU A 109 -11.34 10.27 -2.82
CA LEU A 109 -12.33 9.44 -2.14
C LEU A 109 -11.88 9.02 -0.73
N SER A 110 -10.59 8.77 -0.50
CA SER A 110 -10.09 8.43 0.84
C SER A 110 -10.26 9.59 1.82
N VAL A 111 -9.98 10.82 1.39
CA VAL A 111 -10.18 12.03 2.19
C VAL A 111 -11.68 12.27 2.43
N ILE A 112 -12.52 12.20 1.38
CA ILE A 112 -13.97 12.35 1.52
C ILE A 112 -14.53 11.32 2.50
N TYR A 113 -14.12 10.06 2.36
CA TYR A 113 -14.60 8.98 3.21
C TYR A 113 -14.18 9.13 4.67
N SER A 114 -12.89 9.43 4.91
CA SER A 114 -12.36 9.54 6.27
C SER A 114 -12.84 10.80 6.99
N GLU A 115 -12.81 11.97 6.34
CA GLU A 115 -13.08 13.25 7.01
C GLU A 115 -14.55 13.65 7.01
N TYR A 116 -15.30 13.35 5.94
CA TYR A 116 -16.67 13.84 5.81
C TYR A 116 -17.73 12.78 6.12
N ILE A 117 -17.51 11.54 5.69
CA ILE A 117 -18.46 10.44 5.88
C ILE A 117 -18.28 9.81 7.27
N ARG A 118 -17.07 9.32 7.55
CA ARG A 118 -16.75 8.67 8.84
C ARG A 118 -16.44 9.66 9.95
N LYS A 119 -15.92 10.84 9.60
CA LYS A 119 -15.49 11.88 10.55
C LYS A 119 -14.48 11.35 11.57
N TRP A 120 -13.50 10.58 11.10
CA TRP A 120 -12.47 10.03 11.97
C TRP A 120 -11.57 11.11 12.53
N THR A 121 -11.28 10.99 13.82
CA THR A 121 -10.21 11.74 14.47
C THR A 121 -8.83 11.26 13.98
N GLU A 122 -7.79 12.07 14.21
CA GLU A 122 -6.44 11.70 13.78
C GLU A 122 -5.96 10.39 14.43
N ASN A 123 -6.30 10.17 15.71
CA ASN A 123 -5.93 8.95 16.44
C ASN A 123 -6.66 7.70 15.90
N GLU A 124 -7.94 7.82 15.57
CA GLU A 124 -8.69 6.72 14.94
C GLU A 124 -8.13 6.37 13.57
N LEU A 125 -7.76 7.38 12.77
CA LEU A 125 -7.15 7.16 11.46
C LEU A 125 -5.75 6.53 11.58
N ARG A 126 -4.95 6.95 12.57
CA ARG A 126 -3.66 6.30 12.88
C ARG A 126 -3.88 4.85 13.25
N ASN A 127 -4.79 4.56 14.20
CA ASN A 127 -5.11 3.19 14.60
C ASN A 127 -5.56 2.34 13.40
N HIS A 128 -6.37 2.91 12.50
CA HIS A 128 -6.79 2.23 11.29
C HIS A 128 -5.61 1.90 10.36
N CYS A 129 -4.67 2.83 10.18
CA CYS A 129 -3.45 2.56 9.41
C CYS A 129 -2.58 1.47 10.06
N TYR A 130 -2.48 1.45 11.39
CA TYR A 130 -1.80 0.38 12.11
C TYR A 130 -2.46 -0.98 11.89
N TYR A 131 -3.80 -1.06 11.91
CA TYR A 131 -4.52 -2.29 11.57
C TYR A 131 -4.25 -2.75 10.13
N ILE A 132 -4.16 -1.83 9.17
CA ILE A 132 -3.77 -2.14 7.79
C ILE A 132 -2.36 -2.76 7.75
N ARG A 133 -1.39 -2.20 8.49
CA ARG A 133 -0.02 -2.74 8.57
C ARG A 133 0.07 -4.11 9.23
N LYS A 134 -0.85 -4.39 10.17
CA LYS A 134 -0.95 -5.67 10.89
C LYS A 134 -1.55 -6.79 10.03
N ASP A 135 -2.24 -6.45 8.94
CA ASP A 135 -2.79 -7.43 8.01
C ASP A 135 -1.73 -7.88 6.98
N PHE A 136 -0.81 -8.73 7.44
CA PHE A 136 0.30 -9.24 6.64
C PHE A 136 -0.15 -9.99 5.37
N LYS A 137 -1.32 -10.63 5.42
CA LYS A 137 -1.89 -11.36 4.30
C LYS A 137 -2.28 -10.42 3.18
N ASN A 138 -3.08 -9.41 3.49
CA ASN A 138 -3.47 -8.41 2.51
C ASN A 138 -2.27 -7.60 2.03
N LEU A 139 -1.33 -7.29 2.92
CA LEU A 139 -0.12 -6.57 2.57
C LEU A 139 0.80 -7.38 1.64
N SER A 140 0.85 -8.70 1.79
CA SER A 140 1.53 -9.57 0.83
C SER A 140 0.89 -9.44 -0.56
N VAL A 141 -0.44 -9.52 -0.64
CA VAL A 141 -1.16 -9.35 -1.92
C VAL A 141 -0.85 -7.99 -2.54
N ASP A 142 -0.91 -6.91 -1.75
CA ASP A 142 -0.60 -5.55 -2.21
C ASP A 142 0.80 -5.45 -2.84
N ARG A 143 1.81 -6.07 -2.22
CA ARG A 143 3.18 -6.08 -2.76
C ARG A 143 3.28 -6.84 -4.07
N PHE A 144 2.65 -8.00 -4.17
CA PHE A 144 2.63 -8.77 -5.42
C PHE A 144 1.90 -7.98 -6.52
N SER A 145 0.73 -7.41 -6.22
CA SER A 145 -0.04 -6.56 -7.13
C SER A 145 0.79 -5.39 -7.64
N MET A 146 1.50 -4.68 -6.76
CA MET A 146 2.36 -3.57 -7.15
C MET A 146 3.57 -4.02 -7.97
N ALA A 147 4.29 -5.05 -7.53
CA ALA A 147 5.49 -5.53 -8.22
C ALA A 147 5.16 -6.00 -9.64
N PHE A 148 4.14 -6.86 -9.78
CA PHE A 148 3.70 -7.33 -11.10
C PHE A 148 3.04 -6.22 -11.90
N GLY A 149 2.33 -5.29 -11.26
CA GLY A 149 1.79 -4.09 -11.90
C GLY A 149 2.87 -3.21 -12.54
N VAL A 150 3.99 -2.99 -11.84
CA VAL A 150 5.15 -2.24 -12.36
C VAL A 150 5.83 -2.99 -13.50
N VAL A 151 6.06 -4.30 -13.36
CA VAL A 151 6.61 -5.15 -14.44
C VAL A 151 5.71 -5.12 -15.67
N GLY A 152 4.39 -5.25 -15.47
CA GLY A 152 3.40 -5.15 -16.52
C GLY A 152 3.40 -3.77 -17.19
N TRP A 153 3.50 -2.69 -16.40
CA TRP A 153 3.62 -1.34 -16.91
C TRP A 153 4.88 -1.13 -17.73
N TYR A 154 6.02 -1.65 -17.28
CA TYR A 154 7.26 -1.60 -18.03
C TYR A 154 7.11 -2.28 -19.41
N TRP A 155 6.44 -3.43 -19.46
CA TRP A 155 6.30 -4.21 -20.69
C TRP A 155 5.28 -3.63 -21.69
N LYS A 156 4.09 -3.23 -21.21
CA LYS A 156 2.94 -2.85 -22.06
C LYS A 156 2.18 -1.61 -21.56
N ARG A 157 2.84 -0.74 -20.79
CA ARG A 157 2.25 0.45 -20.15
C ARG A 157 1.01 0.08 -19.34
N PHE A 158 0.05 0.99 -19.20
CA PHE A 158 -1.15 0.76 -18.36
C PHE A 158 -1.99 -0.47 -18.73
N GLN A 159 -1.92 -0.97 -19.98
CA GLN A 159 -2.58 -2.21 -20.34
C GLN A 159 -1.88 -3.43 -19.73
N GLY A 160 -0.55 -3.41 -19.74
CA GLY A 160 0.24 -4.43 -19.07
C GLY A 160 0.16 -4.31 -17.56
N ALA A 161 0.02 -3.10 -17.02
CA ALA A 161 -0.17 -2.88 -15.59
C ALA A 161 -1.42 -3.59 -15.04
N VAL A 162 -2.55 -3.52 -15.76
CA VAL A 162 -3.79 -4.24 -15.37
C VAL A 162 -3.58 -5.75 -15.36
N ASP A 163 -2.98 -6.31 -16.42
CA ASP A 163 -2.69 -7.74 -16.48
C ASP A 163 -1.70 -8.15 -15.38
N GLY A 164 -0.70 -7.32 -15.12
CA GLY A 164 0.29 -7.49 -14.07
C GLY A 164 -0.35 -7.48 -12.68
N ILE A 165 -1.19 -6.50 -12.37
CA ILE A 165 -1.92 -6.43 -11.10
C ILE A 165 -2.79 -7.68 -10.92
N ASN A 166 -3.55 -8.09 -11.93
CA ASN A 166 -4.39 -9.29 -11.82
C ASN A 166 -3.56 -10.56 -11.58
N LEU A 167 -2.40 -10.68 -12.24
CA LEU A 167 -1.46 -11.79 -11.99
C LEU A 167 -0.83 -11.70 -10.59
N GLY A 168 -0.49 -10.49 -10.14
CA GLY A 168 0.04 -10.22 -8.80
C GLY A 168 -0.96 -10.58 -7.71
N ILE A 169 -2.25 -10.23 -7.87
CA ILE A 169 -3.32 -10.65 -6.96
C ILE A 169 -3.38 -12.18 -6.89
N ALA A 170 -3.43 -12.86 -8.04
CA ALA A 170 -3.48 -14.31 -8.08
C ALA A 170 -2.26 -14.96 -7.41
N ALA A 171 -1.05 -14.44 -7.70
CA ALA A 171 0.20 -14.91 -7.10
C ALA A 171 0.26 -14.65 -5.59
N GLY A 172 -0.21 -13.49 -5.14
CA GLY A 172 -0.28 -13.14 -3.72
C GLY A 172 -1.25 -14.03 -2.95
N ILE A 173 -2.45 -14.26 -3.49
CA ILE A 173 -3.44 -15.18 -2.90
C ILE A 173 -2.88 -16.61 -2.86
N PHE A 174 -2.25 -17.07 -3.94
CA PHE A 174 -1.60 -18.38 -3.98
C PHE A 174 -0.49 -18.48 -2.92
N ASN A 175 0.34 -17.45 -2.80
CA ASN A 175 1.43 -17.41 -1.84
C ASN A 175 0.91 -17.50 -0.40
N VAL A 176 -0.07 -16.66 -0.05
CA VAL A 176 -0.62 -16.57 1.31
C VAL A 176 -1.40 -17.81 1.72
N ASN A 177 -2.09 -18.48 0.80
CA ASN A 177 -2.97 -19.61 1.14
C ASN A 177 -2.34 -21.00 0.93
N ILE A 178 -1.33 -21.10 0.06
CA ILE A 178 -0.73 -22.37 -0.35
C ILE A 178 0.76 -22.36 0.00
N MET A 179 1.57 -21.48 -0.59
CA MET A 179 3.03 -21.56 -0.43
C MET A 179 3.50 -21.34 1.00
N SER A 180 2.88 -20.41 1.73
CA SER A 180 3.18 -20.13 3.14
C SER A 180 3.04 -21.37 4.04
N LYS A 181 2.22 -22.36 3.63
CA LYS A 181 2.03 -23.63 4.36
C LYS A 181 3.14 -24.64 4.10
N PHE A 182 3.82 -24.56 2.95
CA PHE A 182 4.82 -25.54 2.51
C PHE A 182 6.25 -25.03 2.65
N ASN A 183 6.48 -23.73 2.42
CA ASN A 183 7.76 -23.06 2.58
C ASN A 183 7.52 -21.73 3.30
N PRO A 184 7.48 -21.72 4.64
CA PRO A 184 7.39 -20.49 5.41
C PRO A 184 8.74 -19.77 5.32
N ILE A 185 9.00 -19.08 4.21
CA ILE A 185 9.92 -17.95 4.26
C ILE A 185 9.27 -16.99 5.25
N PRO A 186 9.91 -16.65 6.38
CA PRO A 186 9.24 -15.88 7.41
C PRO A 186 8.98 -14.50 6.83
N ASP A 187 7.71 -14.27 6.48
CA ASP A 187 7.13 -12.96 6.33
C ASP A 187 7.25 -12.23 7.68
N LEU A 188 6.90 -10.95 7.73
CA LEU A 188 7.12 -10.20 8.97
C LEU A 188 6.35 -10.81 10.15
N GLN A 189 5.18 -11.41 9.90
CA GLN A 189 4.46 -12.18 10.90
C GLN A 189 5.26 -13.38 11.41
N GLY A 190 5.76 -14.22 10.51
CA GLY A 190 6.63 -15.33 10.86
C GLY A 190 7.90 -14.87 11.58
N ARG A 191 8.46 -13.70 11.23
CA ARG A 191 9.62 -13.13 11.94
C ARG A 191 9.27 -12.63 13.34
N LEU A 192 8.14 -11.95 13.51
CA LEU A 192 7.65 -11.46 14.81
C LEU A 192 7.28 -12.63 15.73
N GLU A 193 6.68 -13.67 15.19
CA GLU A 193 6.42 -14.93 15.89
C GLU A 193 7.74 -15.63 16.28
N LEU A 194 8.78 -15.56 15.43
CA LEU A 194 10.12 -16.06 15.72
C LEU A 194 10.87 -15.23 16.78
N THR A 195 10.68 -13.89 16.82
CA THR A 195 11.27 -13.02 17.86
C THR A 195 10.46 -12.98 19.16
N LYS A 196 9.24 -13.57 19.19
CA LYS A 196 8.32 -13.60 20.33
C LYS A 196 7.89 -12.21 20.83
N GLU A 197 8.00 -11.18 20.00
CA GLU A 197 7.56 -9.84 20.37
C GLU A 197 6.06 -9.72 20.06
N PRO A 198 5.19 -9.59 21.08
CA PRO A 198 3.76 -9.47 20.85
C PRO A 198 3.45 -8.14 20.16
N LEU A 199 2.60 -8.18 19.14
CA LEU A 199 2.06 -6.97 18.53
C LEU A 199 1.13 -6.26 19.53
N TYR A 200 1.25 -4.93 19.60
CA TYR A 200 0.34 -4.10 20.39
C TYR A 200 -1.10 -4.24 19.90
N GLU A 201 -2.07 -4.13 20.82
CA GLU A 201 -3.49 -4.17 20.46
C GLU A 201 -3.88 -2.91 19.67
N ASN A 202 -3.40 -1.75 20.11
CA ASN A 202 -3.61 -0.45 19.49
C ASN A 202 -2.33 0.42 19.55
N ILE A 203 -2.35 1.60 18.92
CA ILE A 203 -1.19 2.50 18.92
C ILE A 203 -0.96 3.12 20.30
N GLU A 204 -2.01 3.34 21.09
CA GLU A 204 -1.90 3.96 22.42
C GLU A 204 -1.07 3.09 23.36
N ASP A 205 -1.21 1.77 23.28
CA ASP A 205 -0.40 0.81 24.03
C ASP A 205 1.07 0.87 23.61
N ALA A 206 1.32 1.01 22.31
CA ALA A 206 2.67 1.15 21.77
C ALA A 206 3.33 2.46 22.23
N ILE A 207 2.57 3.57 22.23
CA ILE A 207 3.02 4.87 22.74
C ILE A 207 3.30 4.77 24.25
N ALA A 208 2.38 4.19 25.02
CA ALA A 208 2.52 4.03 26.46
C ALA A 208 3.71 3.13 26.85
N HIS A 209 3.99 2.09 26.05
CA HIS A 209 5.20 1.28 26.23
C HIS A 209 6.47 2.08 25.92
N LYS A 210 6.47 2.82 24.80
CA LYS A 210 7.60 3.68 24.37
C LYS A 210 7.91 4.74 25.43
N ASP A 211 6.89 5.35 26.03
CA ASP A 211 7.01 6.38 27.07
C ASP A 211 7.50 5.82 28.41
N ARG A 212 7.04 4.63 28.80
CA ARG A 212 7.58 3.94 29.98
C ARG A 212 9.06 3.59 29.79
N PHE A 213 9.41 3.07 28.63
CA PHE A 213 10.80 2.75 28.31
C PHE A 213 11.68 4.01 28.27
N THR A 214 11.19 5.14 27.74
CA THR A 214 11.95 6.39 27.72
C THR A 214 12.17 6.95 29.12
N LYS A 215 11.13 6.97 29.96
CA LYS A 215 11.28 7.37 31.37
C LYS A 215 12.28 6.50 32.11
N ALA A 216 12.13 5.18 32.05
CA ALA A 216 13.04 4.24 32.70
C ALA A 216 14.49 4.34 32.18
N TRP A 217 14.69 4.63 30.89
CA TRP A 217 16.02 4.82 30.33
C TRP A 217 16.69 6.09 30.87
N VAL A 218 15.96 7.20 30.88
CA VAL A 218 16.45 8.49 31.39
C VAL A 218 16.74 8.39 32.88
N GLU A 219 15.91 7.71 33.66
CA GLU A 219 16.14 7.46 35.09
C GLU A 219 17.43 6.67 35.35
N ASN A 220 17.73 5.68 34.50
CA ASN A 220 18.91 4.82 34.69
C ASN A 220 20.21 5.38 34.08
N HIS A 221 20.13 6.19 33.03
CA HIS A 221 21.31 6.63 32.26
C HIS A 221 21.49 8.16 32.25
N GLY A 222 20.58 8.92 32.86
CA GLY A 222 20.65 10.38 32.96
C GLY A 222 20.45 11.14 31.64
N GLU A 223 20.29 10.44 30.51
CA GLU A 223 20.11 11.06 29.21
C GLU A 223 19.20 10.25 28.28
N LEU A 224 18.57 10.95 27.32
CA LEU A 224 17.81 10.32 26.26
C LEU A 224 18.72 9.50 25.33
N PRO A 225 18.27 8.34 24.82
CA PRO A 225 19.01 7.60 23.81
C PRO A 225 19.31 8.51 22.61
N THR A 226 20.50 8.42 22.03
CA THR A 226 20.96 9.31 20.95
C THR A 226 19.97 9.36 19.77
N ASN A 227 19.35 8.23 19.43
CA ASN A 227 18.31 8.15 18.39
C ASN A 227 17.02 8.91 18.73
N ARG A 228 16.68 9.05 20.03
CA ARG A 228 15.51 9.82 20.52
C ARG A 228 15.78 11.30 20.71
N LYS A 229 17.02 11.69 21.08
CA LYS A 229 17.43 13.11 21.08
C LYS A 229 17.24 13.72 19.69
N ILE A 230 17.46 12.92 18.64
CA ILE A 230 17.26 13.33 17.25
C ILE A 230 15.75 13.45 16.93
N SER A 231 14.91 12.45 17.29
CA SER A 231 13.46 12.50 16.99
C SER A 231 12.72 13.63 17.71
N LEU A 232 13.01 13.89 18.99
CA LEU A 232 12.35 14.96 19.76
C LEU A 232 12.77 16.35 19.28
N LYS A 233 14.07 16.56 18.97
CA LYS A 233 14.51 17.80 18.29
C LYS A 233 13.85 17.98 16.93
N LEU A 234 13.53 16.89 16.22
CA LEU A 234 12.88 16.94 14.92
C LEU A 234 11.38 17.32 15.02
N ASP A 235 10.67 16.85 16.05
CA ASP A 235 9.25 17.16 16.28
C ASP A 235 9.04 18.58 16.84
N ASP A 236 9.89 19.02 17.79
CA ASP A 236 9.86 20.39 18.33
C ASP A 236 10.14 21.46 17.27
N MET A 237 10.93 21.13 16.24
CA MET A 237 11.16 22.04 15.11
C MET A 237 9.96 22.12 14.15
N THR A 238 9.07 21.11 14.12
CA THR A 238 7.86 21.12 13.28
C THR A 238 6.66 21.81 13.93
N SER A 239 6.66 21.95 15.25
CA SER A 239 5.65 22.74 15.98
C SER A 239 5.93 24.24 15.97
N ILE A 240 7.17 24.65 15.66
CA ILE A 240 7.58 26.07 15.54
C ILE A 240 7.25 26.66 14.15
N GLU A 241 6.97 25.83 13.14
CA GLU A 241 6.64 26.26 11.76
C GLU A 241 5.12 26.25 11.43
N LYS A 242 4.25 26.09 12.43
CA LYS A 242 2.79 26.29 12.31
C LYS A 242 2.36 27.58 12.98
#